data_AF-A0A7S2PUQ3-F1
#
_entry.id   AF-A0A7S2PUQ3-F1
#
_cell.length_a   1.000
_cell.length_b   1.000
_cell.length_c   1.000
_cell.angle_alpha   90.00
_cell.angle_beta   90.00
_cell.angle_gamma   90.00
#
_symmetry.space_group_name_H-M   'P 1'
#
loop_
_entity.id
_entity.type
_entity.pdbx_description
1 polymer ?
#
loop_
_entity_poly.entity_id
_entity_poly.type
_entity_poly.pdbx_seq_one_letter_code
_entity_poly.pdbx_strand_id
1 'polypeptide(L)'
;MPIRHHLATIALAWAATLTLALGTEEIKVTVHEGPKSCADFDAEKKPTKVQKDYSVAFHFTAYDDATGKKIESSHDLGVAPSFPVGQGKVISGLDQGLIGLCKHSKAYIVIPPHLAYGTMGKPEQGVTKDTILRYDVEIIDIQPPVPNDFKDIDSNKDWKISRKEATYYFESKNQNVDIDALFKTEDTDGDGYVSWEEFTGPKGAEGPPSTRQKQQTQEVDPLEQAAAIFQQMDLDSDGKISKEELAAAFELMGEKMTDEFWTESDANGDGFVSIQEFIGDPGREEL
;
A
#
# COMPACT_ATOMS: atom_id res chain seq x y z
N MET A 1 -33.73 44.21 76.07
CA MET A 1 -32.49 43.41 76.11
C MET A 1 -32.68 42.20 75.22
N PRO A 2 -31.81 41.96 74.22
CA PRO A 2 -32.03 40.97 73.17
C PRO A 2 -31.42 39.61 73.56
N ILE A 3 -32.03 38.50 73.14
CA ILE A 3 -31.37 37.20 73.02
C ILE A 3 -31.63 36.69 71.61
N ARG A 4 -30.53 36.51 70.87
CA ARG A 4 -30.41 35.87 69.55
C ARG A 4 -30.82 34.40 69.64
N HIS A 5 -31.47 33.87 68.61
CA HIS A 5 -31.17 32.51 68.14
C HIS A 5 -31.10 32.46 66.60
N HIS A 6 -30.10 31.70 66.17
CA HIS A 6 -29.50 31.61 64.85
C HIS A 6 -30.41 30.99 63.79
N LEU A 7 -30.38 31.54 62.57
CA LEU A 7 -30.68 30.80 61.35
C LEU A 7 -29.40 30.74 60.51
N ALA A 8 -28.88 29.53 60.33
CA ALA A 8 -27.76 29.23 59.46
C ALA A 8 -28.27 29.17 58.01
N THR A 9 -27.86 30.14 57.19
CA THR A 9 -28.04 30.09 55.74
C THR A 9 -26.94 29.21 55.13
N ILE A 10 -27.33 28.02 54.68
CA ILE A 10 -26.47 27.11 53.90
C ILE A 10 -26.41 27.66 52.47
N ALA A 11 -25.24 28.12 52.04
CA ALA A 11 -24.97 28.46 50.66
C ALA A 11 -24.69 27.18 49.86
N LEU A 12 -25.61 26.78 48.99
CA LEU A 12 -25.39 25.72 47.99
C LEU A 12 -24.57 26.31 46.84
N ALA A 13 -23.27 26.06 46.83
CA ALA A 13 -22.41 26.33 45.69
C ALA A 13 -22.72 25.31 44.58
N TRP A 14 -23.25 25.78 43.45
CA TRP A 14 -23.39 24.99 42.23
C TRP A 14 -22.00 24.81 41.61
N ALA A 15 -21.37 23.67 41.84
CA ALA A 15 -20.18 23.28 41.09
C ALA A 15 -20.62 22.89 39.67
N ALA A 16 -20.44 23.80 38.72
CA ALA A 16 -20.54 23.47 37.31
C ALA A 16 -19.34 22.58 36.94
N THR A 17 -19.58 21.27 36.88
CA THR A 17 -18.62 20.33 36.28
C THR A 17 -18.58 20.60 34.78
N LEU A 18 -17.52 21.27 34.32
CA LEU A 18 -17.19 21.37 32.92
C LEU A 18 -16.78 19.98 32.42
N THR A 19 -17.70 19.25 31.80
CA THR A 19 -17.38 18.03 31.08
C THR A 19 -16.65 18.43 29.81
N LEU A 20 -15.32 18.25 29.79
CA LEU A 20 -14.54 18.38 28.58
C LEU A 20 -14.98 17.24 27.65
N ALA A 21 -15.81 17.54 26.65
CA ALA A 21 -16.10 16.61 25.58
C ALA A 21 -14.82 16.47 24.76
N LEU A 22 -14.05 15.41 25.00
CA LEU A 22 -13.06 14.92 24.05
C LEU A 22 -13.86 14.46 22.83
N GLY A 23 -14.09 15.38 21.89
CA GLY A 23 -14.60 15.03 20.57
C GLY A 23 -13.58 14.09 19.94
N THR A 24 -14.00 12.87 19.65
CA THR A 24 -13.26 12.01 18.75
C THR A 24 -13.21 12.73 17.41
N GLU A 25 -12.03 13.21 16.99
CA GLU A 25 -11.88 13.75 15.65
C GLU A 25 -12.11 12.60 14.67
N GLU A 26 -13.25 12.60 14.00
CA GLU A 26 -13.62 11.59 13.00
C GLU A 26 -13.17 12.04 11.61
N ILE A 27 -13.04 11.08 10.69
CA ILE A 27 -12.78 11.37 9.27
C ILE A 27 -13.98 12.13 8.71
N LYS A 28 -13.73 13.20 7.95
CA LYS A 28 -14.78 13.94 7.25
C LYS A 28 -14.63 13.77 5.74
N VAL A 29 -15.64 13.15 5.11
CA VAL A 29 -15.72 12.97 3.66
C VAL A 29 -16.72 13.96 3.08
N THR A 30 -16.33 14.70 2.05
CA THR A 30 -17.20 15.66 1.35
C THR A 30 -17.04 15.49 -0.15
N VAL A 31 -18.05 14.93 -0.81
CA VAL A 31 -18.11 14.84 -2.28
C VAL A 31 -18.38 16.23 -2.84
N HIS A 32 -17.53 16.70 -3.77
CA HIS A 32 -17.64 18.03 -4.36
C HIS A 32 -17.90 18.00 -5.88
N GLU A 33 -17.60 16.89 -6.55
CA GLU A 33 -17.91 16.66 -7.96
C GLU A 33 -18.28 15.19 -8.20
N GLY A 34 -19.05 14.89 -9.24
CA GLY A 34 -19.38 13.52 -9.63
C GLY A 34 -20.87 13.26 -9.89
N PRO A 35 -21.26 11.98 -10.03
CA PRO A 35 -22.65 11.61 -10.28
C PRO A 35 -23.56 11.89 -9.08
N LYS A 36 -24.85 12.05 -9.35
CA LYS A 36 -25.86 12.16 -8.28
C LYS A 36 -26.13 10.81 -7.61
N SER A 37 -25.98 9.72 -8.37
CA SER A 37 -26.12 8.35 -7.90
C SER A 37 -25.02 7.47 -8.49
N CYS A 38 -24.47 6.56 -7.71
CA CYS A 38 -23.51 5.58 -8.25
C CYS A 38 -24.15 4.69 -9.34
N ALA A 39 -25.48 4.54 -9.35
CA ALA A 39 -26.19 3.76 -10.36
C ALA A 39 -26.17 4.41 -11.76
N ASP A 40 -25.84 5.70 -11.86
CA ASP A 40 -25.85 6.44 -13.14
C ASP A 40 -24.82 5.88 -14.15
N PHE A 41 -23.87 5.07 -13.68
CA PHE A 41 -22.82 4.44 -14.49
C PHE A 41 -22.96 2.90 -14.64
N ASP A 42 -24.09 2.33 -14.26
CA ASP A 42 -24.35 0.87 -14.29
C ASP A 42 -24.77 0.34 -15.68
N ALA A 43 -24.13 0.83 -16.75
CA ALA A 43 -24.43 0.36 -18.10
C ALA A 43 -23.89 -1.07 -18.37
N GLU A 44 -22.89 -1.50 -17.59
CA GLU A 44 -22.12 -2.72 -17.85
C GLU A 44 -22.10 -3.73 -16.67
N LYS A 45 -22.95 -3.57 -15.64
CA LYS A 45 -22.91 -4.39 -14.40
C LYS A 45 -21.55 -4.39 -13.70
N LYS A 46 -20.73 -3.37 -13.93
CA LYS A 46 -19.44 -3.18 -13.26
C LYS A 46 -19.66 -2.49 -11.92
N PRO A 47 -18.79 -2.71 -10.92
CA PRO A 47 -18.90 -1.98 -9.66
C PRO A 47 -18.82 -0.47 -9.87
N THR A 48 -19.81 0.26 -9.35
CA THR A 48 -19.87 1.73 -9.45
C THR A 48 -19.70 2.43 -8.11
N LYS A 49 -19.66 1.68 -7.01
CA LYS A 49 -19.52 2.18 -5.64
C LYS A 49 -18.40 1.45 -4.93
N VAL A 50 -17.52 2.21 -4.28
CA VAL A 50 -16.40 1.66 -3.51
C VAL A 50 -16.95 0.88 -2.33
N GLN A 51 -16.47 -0.36 -2.17
CA GLN A 51 -16.83 -1.26 -1.08
C GLN A 51 -15.56 -1.77 -0.41
N LYS A 52 -15.70 -2.26 0.82
CA LYS A 52 -14.61 -2.92 1.53
C LYS A 52 -14.08 -4.10 0.68
N ASP A 53 -12.77 -4.28 0.69
CA ASP A 53 -12.02 -5.34 -0.01
C ASP A 53 -11.92 -5.18 -1.53
N TYR A 54 -12.43 -4.08 -2.08
CA TYR A 54 -12.30 -3.78 -3.50
C TYR A 54 -10.96 -3.09 -3.75
N SER A 55 -10.40 -3.29 -4.94
CA SER A 55 -9.27 -2.51 -5.43
C SER A 55 -9.80 -1.24 -6.07
N VAL A 56 -9.30 -0.09 -5.63
CA VAL A 56 -9.73 1.23 -6.10
C VAL A 56 -8.55 1.94 -6.71
N ALA A 57 -8.66 2.26 -8.00
CA ALA A 57 -7.75 3.16 -8.67
C ALA A 57 -8.26 4.59 -8.53
N PHE A 58 -7.44 5.50 -7.99
CA PHE A 58 -7.84 6.88 -7.80
C PHE A 58 -6.65 7.83 -7.96
N HIS A 59 -6.91 8.99 -8.53
CA HIS A 59 -5.99 10.11 -8.39
C HIS A 59 -6.21 10.78 -7.04
N PHE A 60 -5.13 11.31 -6.47
CA PHE A 60 -5.17 12.12 -5.27
C PHE A 60 -4.17 13.27 -5.30
N THR A 61 -4.49 14.32 -4.55
CA THR A 61 -3.54 15.31 -4.06
C THR A 61 -3.72 15.49 -2.56
N ALA A 62 -2.64 15.34 -1.80
CA ALA A 62 -2.64 15.51 -0.35
C ALA A 62 -2.16 16.91 0.04
N TYR A 63 -2.83 17.51 1.02
CA TYR A 63 -2.50 18.81 1.59
C TYR A 63 -2.43 18.73 3.10
N ASP A 64 -1.59 19.58 3.69
CA ASP A 64 -1.77 20.01 5.07
C ASP A 64 -3.05 20.87 5.12
N ASP A 65 -4.04 20.44 5.89
CA ASP A 65 -5.35 21.11 5.92
C ASP A 65 -5.28 22.51 6.53
N ALA A 66 -4.37 22.73 7.50
CA ALA A 66 -4.24 24.00 8.19
C ALA A 66 -3.51 25.05 7.33
N THR A 67 -2.45 24.63 6.63
CA THR A 67 -1.62 25.55 5.83
C THR A 67 -2.00 25.61 4.37
N GLY A 68 -2.73 24.61 3.86
CA GLY A 68 -3.03 24.44 2.44
C GLY A 68 -1.81 24.02 1.60
N LYS A 69 -0.67 23.74 2.22
CA LYS A 69 0.55 23.31 1.53
C LYS A 69 0.33 21.94 0.89
N LYS A 70 0.62 21.82 -0.42
CA LYS A 70 0.65 20.53 -1.13
C LYS A 70 1.78 19.67 -0.55
N ILE A 71 1.46 18.42 -0.23
CA ILE A 71 2.40 17.42 0.31
C ILE A 71 2.83 16.49 -0.83
N GLU A 72 1.86 15.87 -1.49
CA GLU A 72 2.10 14.90 -2.57
C GLU A 72 0.91 14.89 -3.54
N SER A 73 1.14 14.43 -4.78
CA SER A 73 0.08 14.22 -5.76
C SER A 73 0.41 13.04 -6.67
N SER A 74 -0.56 12.16 -6.89
CA SER A 74 -0.47 11.11 -7.92
C SER A 74 -0.38 11.68 -9.34
N HIS A 75 -0.90 12.89 -9.57
CA HIS A 75 -0.83 13.53 -10.89
C HIS A 75 0.60 13.90 -11.28
N ASP A 76 1.47 14.17 -10.30
CA ASP A 76 2.89 14.44 -10.54
C ASP A 76 3.61 13.20 -11.13
N LEU A 77 3.07 12.00 -10.89
CA LEU A 77 3.56 10.72 -11.42
C LEU A 77 2.81 10.27 -12.69
N GLY A 78 1.77 11.00 -13.10
CA GLY A 78 0.97 10.70 -14.30
C GLY A 78 0.13 9.41 -14.24
N VAL A 79 0.04 8.76 -13.08
CA VAL A 79 -0.67 7.48 -12.91
C VAL A 79 -1.62 7.52 -11.70
N ALA A 80 -2.78 6.88 -11.84
CA ALA A 80 -3.69 6.62 -10.73
C ALA A 80 -3.34 5.27 -10.10
N PRO A 81 -2.70 5.25 -8.91
CA PRO A 81 -2.38 3.99 -8.26
C PRO A 81 -3.65 3.27 -7.81
N SER A 82 -3.57 1.94 -7.73
CA SER A 82 -4.68 1.08 -7.31
C SER A 82 -4.34 0.39 -6.01
N PHE A 83 -5.22 0.50 -5.01
CA PHE A 83 -5.03 -0.10 -3.70
C PHE A 83 -6.29 -0.85 -3.24
N PRO A 84 -6.14 -1.99 -2.54
CA PRO A 84 -7.27 -2.62 -1.87
C PRO A 84 -7.68 -1.79 -0.65
N VAL A 85 -8.95 -1.38 -0.59
CA VAL A 85 -9.46 -0.52 0.48
C VAL A 85 -10.09 -1.31 1.62
N GLY A 86 -9.85 -0.87 2.85
CA GLY A 86 -10.36 -1.51 4.07
C GLY A 86 -9.56 -2.74 4.52
N GLN A 87 -8.32 -2.88 4.03
CA GLN A 87 -7.39 -3.98 4.32
C GLN A 87 -6.09 -3.50 5.00
N GLY A 88 -6.00 -2.23 5.39
CA GLY A 88 -4.83 -1.62 6.01
C GLY A 88 -3.63 -1.47 5.06
N LYS A 89 -3.87 -1.34 3.76
CA LYS A 89 -2.83 -1.17 2.74
C LYS A 89 -2.51 0.29 2.41
N VAL A 90 -3.36 1.20 2.86
CA VAL A 90 -3.12 2.65 2.87
C VAL A 90 -3.34 3.18 4.29
N ILE A 91 -3.07 4.47 4.52
CA ILE A 91 -3.38 5.10 5.82
C ILE A 91 -4.85 4.89 6.19
N SER A 92 -5.12 4.63 7.47
CA SER A 92 -6.45 4.23 7.97
C SER A 92 -7.57 5.20 7.55
N GLY A 93 -7.25 6.50 7.47
CA GLY A 93 -8.18 7.54 7.04
C GLY A 93 -8.63 7.43 5.59
N LEU A 94 -7.72 7.09 4.66
CA LEU A 94 -8.09 6.83 3.27
C LEU A 94 -8.83 5.51 3.14
N ASP A 95 -8.36 4.50 3.87
CA ASP A 95 -8.93 3.15 3.90
C ASP A 95 -10.42 3.16 4.28
N GLN A 96 -10.81 4.08 5.17
CA GLN A 96 -12.19 4.31 5.57
C GLN A 96 -12.89 5.37 4.71
N GLY A 97 -12.22 6.48 4.39
CA GLY A 97 -12.80 7.64 3.72
C GLY A 97 -13.17 7.42 2.26
N LEU A 98 -12.53 6.44 1.59
CA LEU A 98 -12.86 6.06 0.21
C LEU A 98 -14.14 5.21 0.12
N ILE A 99 -14.50 4.50 1.20
CA ILE A 99 -15.65 3.58 1.19
C ILE A 99 -16.94 4.35 0.93
N GLY A 100 -17.69 3.88 -0.06
CA GLY A 100 -18.98 4.44 -0.44
C GLY A 100 -18.94 5.55 -1.49
N LEU A 101 -17.74 6.02 -1.89
CA LEU A 101 -17.60 6.93 -3.03
C LEU A 101 -18.01 6.24 -4.34
N CYS A 102 -18.53 7.02 -5.29
CA CYS A 102 -18.89 6.51 -6.60
C CYS A 102 -17.70 6.58 -7.55
N LYS A 103 -17.65 5.71 -8.55
CA LYS A 103 -16.77 5.87 -9.71
C LYS A 103 -17.01 7.24 -10.36
N HIS A 104 -15.94 7.91 -10.78
CA HIS A 104 -15.92 9.28 -11.31
C HIS A 104 -16.37 10.39 -10.33
N SER A 105 -16.50 10.09 -9.03
CA SER A 105 -16.68 11.14 -8.03
C SER A 105 -15.35 11.73 -7.58
N LYS A 106 -15.38 13.01 -7.21
CA LYS A 106 -14.29 13.70 -6.52
C LYS A 106 -14.72 14.11 -5.13
N ALA A 107 -13.85 13.90 -4.17
CA ALA A 107 -14.15 14.15 -2.77
C ALA A 107 -12.95 14.69 -1.99
N TYR A 108 -13.25 15.55 -1.02
CA TYR A 108 -12.32 15.86 0.05
C TYR A 108 -12.45 14.83 1.16
N ILE A 109 -11.32 14.28 1.60
CA ILE A 109 -11.21 13.41 2.77
C ILE A 109 -10.27 14.10 3.77
N VAL A 110 -10.84 14.61 4.86
CA VAL A 110 -10.08 15.23 5.96
C VAL A 110 -9.81 14.16 7.02
N ILE A 111 -8.53 13.91 7.29
CA ILE A 111 -8.02 12.80 8.08
C ILE A 111 -7.25 13.35 9.28
N PRO A 112 -7.69 13.08 10.51
CA PRO A 112 -6.97 13.48 11.72
C PRO A 112 -5.67 12.67 11.89
N PRO A 113 -4.68 13.19 12.63
CA PRO A 113 -3.34 12.60 12.66
C PRO A 113 -3.31 11.12 13.04
N HIS A 114 -4.13 10.70 14.02
CA HIS A 114 -4.19 9.31 14.50
C HIS A 114 -4.74 8.29 13.48
N LEU A 115 -5.38 8.77 12.41
CA LEU A 115 -5.83 7.95 11.26
C LEU A 115 -4.93 8.15 10.02
N ALA A 116 -3.93 9.03 10.12
CA ALA A 116 -2.89 9.24 9.13
C ALA A 116 -1.55 8.62 9.61
N TYR A 117 -0.54 9.45 9.86
CA TYR A 117 0.81 9.03 10.27
C TYR A 117 1.03 9.03 11.78
N GLY A 118 -0.02 9.29 12.56
CA GLY A 118 -0.01 9.23 14.02
C GLY A 118 1.08 10.11 14.65
N THR A 119 1.61 9.65 15.78
CA THR A 119 2.63 10.40 16.53
C THR A 119 4.00 10.47 15.85
N MET A 120 4.24 9.62 14.86
CA MET A 120 5.50 9.59 14.11
C MET A 120 5.53 10.68 13.04
N GLY A 121 4.37 11.00 12.44
CA GLY A 121 4.32 11.91 11.31
C GLY A 121 5.07 11.36 10.09
N LYS A 122 5.39 12.26 9.16
CA LYS A 122 6.24 12.05 7.99
C LYS A 122 7.10 13.30 7.75
N PRO A 123 8.12 13.55 8.61
CA PRO A 123 8.81 14.83 8.67
C PRO A 123 9.50 15.24 7.37
N GLU A 124 9.99 14.27 6.59
CA GLU A 124 10.61 14.49 5.28
C GLU A 124 9.65 15.11 4.26
N GLN A 125 8.35 14.91 4.44
CA GLN A 125 7.29 15.55 3.64
C GLN A 125 6.62 16.73 4.37
N GLY A 126 7.13 17.12 5.54
CA GLY A 126 6.57 18.18 6.36
C GLY A 126 5.29 17.82 7.11
N VAL A 127 4.97 16.52 7.22
CA VAL A 127 3.83 16.04 8.02
C VAL A 127 4.31 15.80 9.44
N THR A 128 3.72 16.50 10.40
CA THR A 128 4.02 16.34 11.83
C THR A 128 2.97 15.49 12.53
N LYS A 129 3.22 15.14 13.79
CA LYS A 129 2.28 14.38 14.64
C LYS A 129 0.90 15.03 14.85
N ASP A 130 0.80 16.33 14.61
CA ASP A 130 -0.41 17.14 14.80
C ASP A 130 -1.04 17.54 13.46
N THR A 131 -0.47 17.09 12.32
CA THR A 131 -0.93 17.48 10.99
C THR A 131 -2.21 16.75 10.62
N ILE A 132 -3.28 17.51 10.40
CA ILE A 132 -4.50 17.05 9.76
C ILE A 132 -4.26 17.04 8.25
N LEU A 133 -4.49 15.90 7.60
CA LEU A 133 -4.36 15.78 6.16
C LEU A 133 -5.70 16.02 5.49
N ARG A 134 -5.70 16.74 4.38
CA ARG A 134 -6.84 16.80 3.47
C ARG A 134 -6.44 16.24 2.11
N TYR A 135 -7.07 15.15 1.72
CA TYR A 135 -6.93 14.57 0.39
C TYR A 135 -8.04 15.10 -0.51
N ASP A 136 -7.68 15.53 -1.71
CA ASP A 136 -8.61 15.67 -2.84
C ASP A 136 -8.45 14.44 -3.73
N VAL A 137 -9.47 13.58 -3.78
CA VAL A 137 -9.41 12.30 -4.50
C VAL A 137 -10.37 12.30 -5.69
N GLU A 138 -10.00 11.60 -6.75
CA GLU A 138 -10.85 11.32 -7.92
C GLU A 138 -10.87 9.82 -8.18
N ILE A 139 -12.04 9.19 -8.09
CA ILE A 139 -12.18 7.74 -8.29
C ILE A 139 -12.17 7.42 -9.79
N ILE A 140 -11.14 6.71 -10.24
CA ILE A 140 -10.94 6.36 -11.64
C ILE A 140 -11.55 5.00 -11.95
N ASP A 141 -11.27 3.99 -11.12
CA ASP A 141 -11.77 2.64 -11.35
C ASP A 141 -11.99 1.86 -10.06
N ILE A 142 -12.89 0.89 -10.12
CA ILE A 142 -13.30 0.06 -8.98
C ILE A 142 -13.37 -1.38 -9.45
N GLN A 143 -12.56 -2.24 -8.83
CA GLN A 143 -12.48 -3.66 -9.15
C GLN A 143 -12.88 -4.48 -7.92
N PRO A 144 -13.75 -5.50 -8.08
CA PRO A 144 -14.10 -6.38 -6.98
C PRO A 144 -12.86 -7.21 -6.56
N PRO A 145 -12.83 -7.73 -5.33
CA PRO A 145 -11.79 -8.67 -4.95
C PRO A 145 -11.78 -9.86 -5.91
N VAL A 146 -10.59 -10.27 -6.33
CA VAL A 146 -10.42 -11.53 -7.05
C VAL A 146 -10.69 -12.66 -6.04
N PRO A 147 -11.64 -13.58 -6.33
CA PRO A 147 -11.90 -14.73 -5.47
C PRO A 147 -10.64 -15.57 -5.23
N ASN A 148 -10.60 -16.26 -4.10
CA ASN A 148 -9.54 -17.21 -3.79
C ASN A 148 -10.13 -18.61 -3.75
N ASP A 149 -10.41 -19.14 -4.94
CA ASP A 149 -11.00 -20.46 -5.12
C ASP A 149 -10.09 -21.54 -4.52
N PHE A 150 -8.77 -21.34 -4.60
CA PHE A 150 -7.81 -22.26 -3.97
C PHE A 150 -8.10 -22.44 -2.48
N LYS A 151 -8.22 -21.34 -1.75
CA LYS A 151 -8.49 -21.36 -0.30
C LYS A 151 -9.87 -21.90 0.04
N ASP A 152 -10.85 -21.70 -0.85
CA ASP A 152 -12.18 -22.26 -0.67
C ASP A 152 -12.21 -23.79 -0.89
N ILE A 153 -11.33 -24.31 -1.75
CA ILE A 153 -11.17 -25.74 -1.99
C ILE A 153 -10.31 -26.40 -0.90
N ASP A 154 -9.17 -25.81 -0.55
CA ASP A 154 -8.23 -26.26 0.48
C ASP A 154 -8.85 -26.16 1.89
N SER A 155 -9.71 -27.14 2.19
CA SER A 155 -10.49 -27.20 3.41
C SER A 155 -9.62 -27.45 4.64
N ASN A 156 -8.53 -28.21 4.46
CA ASN A 156 -7.64 -28.59 5.55
C ASN A 156 -6.52 -27.55 5.80
N LYS A 157 -6.31 -26.62 4.87
CA LYS A 157 -5.36 -25.49 4.92
C LYS A 157 -3.89 -25.91 4.92
N ASP A 158 -3.58 -26.98 4.20
CA ASP A 158 -2.20 -27.46 4.01
C ASP A 158 -1.55 -26.93 2.73
N TRP A 159 -2.18 -25.97 2.06
CA TRP A 159 -1.67 -25.30 0.85
C TRP A 159 -1.52 -26.22 -0.36
N LYS A 160 -2.33 -27.28 -0.41
CA LYS A 160 -2.44 -28.16 -1.57
C LYS A 160 -3.87 -28.69 -1.66
N ILE A 161 -4.35 -28.89 -2.87
CA ILE A 161 -5.70 -29.37 -3.12
C ILE A 161 -5.64 -30.88 -3.37
N SER A 162 -6.27 -31.65 -2.49
CA SER A 162 -6.48 -33.07 -2.73
C SER A 162 -7.70 -33.33 -3.63
N ARG A 163 -7.75 -34.49 -4.28
CA ARG A 163 -8.91 -34.92 -5.09
C ARG A 163 -10.22 -34.90 -4.29
N LYS A 164 -10.16 -35.24 -3.01
CA LYS A 164 -11.33 -35.24 -2.11
C LYS A 164 -11.86 -33.83 -1.87
N GLU A 165 -10.97 -32.87 -1.65
CA GLU A 165 -11.32 -31.47 -1.47
C GLU A 165 -11.92 -30.88 -2.73
N ALA A 166 -11.29 -31.11 -3.89
CA ALA A 166 -11.83 -30.69 -5.18
C ALA A 166 -13.23 -31.29 -5.43
N THR A 167 -13.40 -32.60 -5.20
CA THR A 167 -14.68 -33.29 -5.36
C THR A 167 -15.75 -32.65 -4.48
N TYR A 168 -15.48 -32.50 -3.18
CA TYR A 168 -16.42 -31.89 -2.23
C TYR A 168 -16.80 -30.46 -2.63
N TYR A 169 -15.82 -29.65 -3.05
CA TYR A 169 -16.06 -28.29 -3.48
C TYR A 169 -17.00 -28.21 -4.69
N PHE A 170 -16.69 -28.93 -5.78
CA PHE A 170 -17.51 -28.87 -7.00
C PHE A 170 -18.90 -29.50 -6.82
N GLU A 171 -19.02 -30.57 -6.03
CA GLU A 171 -20.32 -31.12 -5.64
C GLU A 171 -21.15 -30.11 -4.85
N SER A 172 -20.55 -29.39 -3.90
CA SER A 172 -21.24 -28.37 -3.10
C SER A 172 -21.76 -27.20 -3.94
N LYS A 173 -21.09 -26.91 -5.07
CA LYS A 173 -21.49 -25.88 -6.04
C LYS A 173 -22.46 -26.40 -7.11
N ASN A 174 -22.83 -27.68 -7.05
CA ASN A 174 -23.66 -28.36 -8.05
C ASN A 174 -23.07 -28.24 -9.47
N GLN A 175 -21.73 -28.30 -9.56
CA GLN A 175 -20.98 -28.30 -10.81
C GLN A 175 -20.48 -29.71 -11.11
N ASN A 176 -20.85 -30.24 -12.29
CA ASN A 176 -20.37 -31.54 -12.74
C ASN A 176 -19.02 -31.36 -13.44
N VAL A 177 -17.93 -31.51 -12.68
CA VAL A 177 -16.54 -31.36 -13.16
C VAL A 177 -15.85 -32.72 -13.12
N ASP A 178 -15.14 -33.05 -14.20
CA ASP A 178 -14.28 -34.24 -14.24
C ASP A 178 -12.98 -33.95 -13.47
N ILE A 179 -12.92 -34.41 -12.22
CA ILE A 179 -11.78 -34.20 -11.31
C ILE A 179 -10.52 -34.90 -11.84
N ASP A 180 -10.67 -36.05 -12.49
CA ASP A 180 -9.52 -36.80 -13.01
C ASP A 180 -8.87 -36.06 -14.18
N ALA A 181 -9.69 -35.49 -15.07
CA ALA A 181 -9.21 -34.63 -16.15
C ALA A 181 -8.57 -33.34 -15.62
N LEU A 182 -9.15 -32.71 -14.60
CA LEU A 182 -8.61 -31.49 -13.98
C LEU A 182 -7.24 -31.74 -13.34
N PHE A 183 -7.10 -32.80 -12.54
CA PHE A 183 -5.82 -33.11 -11.93
C PHE A 183 -4.78 -33.46 -12.99
N LYS A 184 -5.14 -34.15 -14.07
CA LYS A 184 -4.19 -34.45 -15.14
C LYS A 184 -3.58 -33.20 -15.81
N THR A 185 -4.29 -32.07 -15.81
CA THR A 185 -3.80 -30.82 -16.40
C THR A 185 -3.07 -29.94 -15.39
N GLU A 186 -3.47 -29.98 -14.13
CA GLU A 186 -2.98 -29.08 -13.08
C GLU A 186 -1.80 -29.69 -12.30
N ASP A 187 -1.90 -30.97 -11.91
CA ASP A 187 -0.87 -31.76 -11.19
C ASP A 187 0.29 -32.05 -12.15
N THR A 188 1.22 -31.09 -12.23
CA THR A 188 2.33 -31.06 -13.18
C THR A 188 3.50 -31.88 -12.68
N ASP A 189 3.72 -31.90 -11.36
CA ASP A 189 4.77 -32.70 -10.74
C ASP A 189 4.35 -34.17 -10.46
N GLY A 190 3.05 -34.48 -10.54
CA GLY A 190 2.50 -35.82 -10.43
C GLY A 190 2.44 -36.35 -9.00
N ASP A 191 2.48 -35.47 -8.00
CA ASP A 191 2.45 -35.84 -6.58
C ASP A 191 1.05 -36.25 -6.08
N GLY A 192 0.02 -36.09 -6.92
CA GLY A 192 -1.37 -36.44 -6.64
C GLY A 192 -2.18 -35.32 -5.98
N TYR A 193 -1.58 -34.16 -5.80
CA TYR A 193 -2.21 -32.93 -5.30
C TYR A 193 -2.10 -31.83 -6.37
N VAL A 194 -2.84 -30.74 -6.17
CA VAL A 194 -2.63 -29.50 -6.92
C VAL A 194 -2.09 -28.46 -5.94
N SER A 195 -0.82 -28.13 -6.08
CA SER A 195 -0.16 -27.11 -5.26
C SER A 195 -0.64 -25.69 -5.58
N TRP A 196 -0.27 -24.72 -4.73
CA TRP A 196 -0.55 -23.31 -4.98
C TRP A 196 0.03 -22.82 -6.30
N GLU A 197 1.23 -23.28 -6.67
CA GLU A 197 1.91 -22.90 -7.90
C GLU A 197 1.21 -23.49 -9.14
N GLU A 198 0.76 -24.73 -9.05
CA GLU A 198 0.10 -25.48 -10.13
C GLU A 198 -1.31 -24.99 -10.43
N PHE A 199 -2.07 -24.60 -9.40
CA PHE A 199 -3.45 -24.17 -9.58
C PHE A 199 -3.57 -23.01 -10.59
N THR A 200 -4.40 -23.14 -11.61
CA THR A 200 -4.56 -22.09 -12.64
C THR A 200 -5.75 -21.16 -12.38
N GLY A 201 -6.58 -21.48 -11.38
CA GLY A 201 -7.78 -20.72 -11.04
C GLY A 201 -7.53 -19.41 -10.28
N PRO A 202 -8.61 -18.70 -9.89
CA PRO A 202 -8.53 -17.47 -9.10
C PRO A 202 -7.88 -17.70 -7.74
N LYS A 203 -6.75 -17.03 -7.48
CA LYS A 203 -5.95 -17.14 -6.24
C LYS A 203 -6.16 -16.00 -5.24
N GLY A 204 -6.89 -14.95 -5.61
CA GLY A 204 -7.02 -13.76 -4.77
C GLY A 204 -5.67 -13.17 -4.32
N ALA A 205 -5.68 -12.40 -3.23
CA ALA A 205 -4.49 -11.71 -2.71
C ALA A 205 -3.76 -12.49 -1.59
N GLU A 206 -4.37 -13.54 -1.04
CA GLU A 206 -3.81 -14.33 0.07
C GLU A 206 -3.23 -15.64 -0.43
N GLY A 207 -1.92 -15.83 -0.28
CA GLY A 207 -1.22 -17.08 -0.62
C GLY A 207 -0.42 -17.66 0.54
N PRO A 208 0.33 -18.76 0.29
CA PRO A 208 1.13 -19.44 1.29
C PRO A 208 2.09 -18.50 2.04
N PRO A 209 2.42 -18.78 3.32
CA PRO A 209 3.35 -17.97 4.09
C PRO A 209 4.73 -17.78 3.43
N SER A 210 5.22 -18.79 2.70
CA SER A 210 6.47 -18.72 1.93
C SER A 210 6.38 -17.74 0.74
N THR A 211 5.19 -17.54 0.18
CA THR A 211 4.95 -16.62 -0.93
C THR A 211 5.00 -15.16 -0.47
N ARG A 212 4.63 -14.85 0.79
CA ARG A 212 4.84 -13.50 1.37
C ARG A 212 6.31 -13.12 1.51
N GLN A 213 7.18 -14.11 1.74
CA GLN A 213 8.63 -13.88 1.73
C GLN A 213 9.15 -13.70 0.30
N LYS A 214 8.62 -14.46 -0.68
CA LYS A 214 8.92 -14.24 -2.11
C LYS A 214 8.36 -12.94 -2.70
N GLN A 215 7.34 -12.31 -2.12
CA GLN A 215 6.91 -10.97 -2.54
C GLN A 215 7.87 -9.85 -2.08
N GLN A 216 8.79 -10.13 -1.15
CA GLN A 216 9.94 -9.27 -0.85
C GLN A 216 11.21 -9.69 -1.63
N THR A 217 11.19 -10.84 -2.31
CA THR A 217 12.28 -11.35 -3.15
C THR A 217 11.72 -11.89 -4.47
N GLN A 218 11.04 -11.03 -5.24
CA GLN A 218 10.97 -11.26 -6.68
C GLN A 218 12.35 -10.91 -7.24
N GLU A 219 12.90 -11.77 -8.11
CA GLU A 219 14.09 -11.47 -8.91
C GLU A 219 13.87 -10.15 -9.65
N VAL A 220 14.34 -9.05 -9.08
CA VAL A 220 14.54 -7.80 -9.80
C VAL A 220 15.64 -8.08 -10.80
N ASP A 221 15.43 -7.69 -12.06
CA ASP A 221 16.43 -7.79 -13.14
C ASP A 221 17.81 -7.38 -12.56
N PRO A 222 18.90 -8.16 -12.74
CA PRO A 222 20.23 -7.75 -12.28
C PRO A 222 20.58 -6.31 -12.69
N LEU A 223 20.05 -5.83 -13.83
CA LEU A 223 20.14 -4.46 -14.30
C LEU A 223 19.30 -3.46 -13.46
N GLU A 224 18.11 -3.84 -13.02
CA GLU A 224 17.27 -3.03 -12.12
C GLU A 224 17.79 -3.01 -10.68
N GLN A 225 18.36 -4.12 -10.18
CA GLN A 225 19.04 -4.14 -8.89
C GLN A 225 20.25 -3.21 -8.91
N ALA A 226 21.06 -3.30 -9.98
CA ALA A 226 22.19 -2.41 -10.16
C ALA A 226 21.75 -0.94 -10.27
N ALA A 227 20.68 -0.65 -11.01
CA ALA A 227 20.14 0.71 -11.12
C ALA A 227 19.58 1.25 -9.79
N ALA A 228 18.92 0.41 -8.99
CA ALA A 228 18.40 0.80 -7.67
C ALA A 228 19.52 1.03 -6.65
N ILE A 229 20.58 0.22 -6.70
CA ILE A 229 21.80 0.43 -5.89
C ILE A 229 22.51 1.71 -6.37
N PHE A 230 22.58 1.92 -7.68
CA PHE A 230 23.16 3.12 -8.29
C PHE A 230 22.43 4.39 -7.86
N GLN A 231 21.09 4.41 -7.89
CA GLN A 231 20.28 5.55 -7.41
C GLN A 231 20.38 5.81 -5.90
N GLN A 232 20.70 4.79 -5.09
CA GLN A 232 20.93 4.98 -3.67
C GLN A 232 22.34 5.51 -3.36
N MET A 233 23.29 5.27 -4.27
CA MET A 233 24.68 5.72 -4.14
C MET A 233 24.91 7.09 -4.80
N ASP A 234 24.21 7.39 -5.90
CA ASP A 234 24.18 8.68 -6.59
C ASP A 234 23.33 9.70 -5.77
N LEU A 235 23.96 10.28 -4.75
CA LEU A 235 23.31 11.11 -3.73
C LEU A 235 22.93 12.49 -4.28
N ASP A 236 23.63 12.97 -5.30
CA ASP A 236 23.31 14.22 -5.98
C ASP A 236 22.50 14.06 -7.27
N SER A 237 22.22 12.81 -7.67
CA SER A 237 21.38 12.42 -8.81
C SER A 237 21.92 12.93 -10.16
N ASP A 238 23.25 13.02 -10.28
CA ASP A 238 23.93 13.47 -11.51
C ASP A 238 24.07 12.36 -12.56
N GLY A 239 23.69 11.12 -12.21
CA GLY A 239 23.72 9.96 -13.08
C GLY A 239 25.06 9.24 -13.12
N LYS A 240 25.99 9.57 -12.22
CA LYS A 240 27.31 8.96 -12.04
C LYS A 240 27.56 8.71 -10.54
N ILE A 241 28.46 7.79 -10.20
CA ILE A 241 28.90 7.62 -8.80
C ILE A 241 30.31 8.20 -8.67
N SER A 242 30.45 9.25 -7.86
CA SER A 242 31.75 9.81 -7.49
C SER A 242 32.48 8.94 -6.46
N LYS A 243 33.80 9.14 -6.34
CA LYS A 243 34.62 8.42 -5.34
C LYS A 243 34.13 8.67 -3.92
N GLU A 244 33.67 9.87 -3.65
CA GLU A 244 33.16 10.31 -2.36
C GLU A 244 31.83 9.61 -2.00
N GLU A 245 30.93 9.47 -2.98
CA GLU A 245 29.65 8.78 -2.83
C GLU A 245 29.83 7.28 -2.58
N LEU A 246 30.73 6.65 -3.34
CA LEU A 246 31.03 5.24 -3.16
C LEU A 246 31.75 4.98 -1.83
N ALA A 247 32.70 5.84 -1.44
CA ALA A 247 33.39 5.73 -0.16
C ALA A 247 32.42 5.88 1.04
N ALA A 248 31.46 6.81 0.96
CA ALA A 248 30.44 6.99 1.98
C ALA A 248 29.54 5.75 2.11
N ALA A 249 29.22 5.08 1.00
CA ALA A 249 28.46 3.83 1.01
C ALA A 249 29.23 2.68 1.68
N PHE A 250 30.53 2.53 1.41
CA PHE A 250 31.37 1.52 2.08
C PHE A 250 31.50 1.78 3.59
N GLU A 251 31.64 3.05 4.00
CA GLU A 251 31.73 3.43 5.41
C GLU A 251 30.41 3.17 6.17
N LEU A 252 29.26 3.37 5.52
CA LEU A 252 27.94 2.99 6.05
C LEU A 252 27.78 1.47 6.23
N MET A 253 28.44 0.67 5.39
CA MET A 253 28.49 -0.79 5.52
C MET A 253 29.58 -1.27 6.50
N GLY A 254 30.32 -0.36 7.13
CA GLY A 254 31.37 -0.67 8.09
C GLY A 254 32.66 -1.21 7.48
N GLU A 255 32.81 -1.11 6.16
CA GLU A 255 34.02 -1.48 5.43
C GLU A 255 34.74 -0.23 4.90
N LYS A 256 36.03 -0.36 4.61
CA LYS A 256 36.80 0.71 3.95
C LYS A 256 37.03 0.33 2.50
N MET A 257 36.65 1.22 1.61
CA MET A 257 36.96 1.10 0.19
C MET A 257 38.48 1.04 -0.02
N THR A 258 38.95 0.04 -0.77
CA THR A 258 40.37 -0.09 -1.14
C THR A 258 40.64 0.62 -2.47
N ASP A 259 41.86 1.15 -2.66
CA ASP A 259 42.25 1.79 -3.93
C ASP A 259 42.26 0.78 -5.10
N GLU A 260 42.48 -0.51 -4.79
CA GLU A 260 42.40 -1.62 -5.75
C GLU A 260 40.97 -1.81 -6.27
N PHE A 261 39.97 -1.77 -5.38
CA PHE A 261 38.55 -1.85 -5.74
C PHE A 261 38.08 -0.64 -6.55
N TRP A 262 38.57 0.56 -6.22
CA TRP A 262 38.28 1.77 -7.00
C TRP A 262 38.79 1.66 -8.44
N THR A 263 40.04 1.21 -8.60
CA THR A 263 40.68 1.09 -9.92
C THR A 263 40.03 0.02 -10.79
N GLU A 264 39.43 -0.99 -10.18
CA GLU A 264 38.65 -2.02 -10.88
C GLU A 264 37.25 -1.52 -11.29
N SER A 265 36.68 -0.61 -10.51
CA SER A 265 35.33 -0.06 -10.74
C SER A 265 35.31 1.10 -11.74
N ASP A 266 36.35 1.94 -11.76
CA ASP A 266 36.53 3.04 -12.73
C ASP A 266 37.39 2.53 -13.91
N ALA A 267 36.78 1.70 -14.75
CA ALA A 267 37.49 1.00 -15.84
C ALA A 267 37.98 1.96 -16.94
N ASN A 268 37.27 3.06 -17.18
CA ASN A 268 37.64 4.06 -18.17
C ASN A 268 38.57 5.17 -17.62
N GLY A 269 38.70 5.30 -16.30
CA GLY A 269 39.60 6.21 -15.62
C GLY A 269 39.16 7.68 -15.63
N ASP A 270 37.86 7.96 -15.83
CA ASP A 270 37.31 9.32 -15.86
C ASP A 270 37.05 9.90 -14.46
N GLY A 271 37.30 9.11 -13.41
CA GLY A 271 37.13 9.50 -12.01
C GLY A 271 35.72 9.29 -11.48
N PHE A 272 34.83 8.68 -12.27
CA PHE A 272 33.46 8.34 -11.90
C PHE A 272 33.16 6.89 -12.29
N VAL A 273 32.27 6.23 -11.55
CA VAL A 273 31.75 4.93 -11.95
C VAL A 273 30.40 5.14 -12.62
N SER A 274 30.35 4.90 -13.92
CA SER A 274 29.08 4.90 -14.66
C SER A 274 28.28 3.63 -14.37
N ILE A 275 26.97 3.66 -14.63
CA ILE A 275 26.09 2.49 -14.48
C ILE A 275 26.57 1.30 -15.32
N GLN A 276 27.22 1.57 -16.46
CA GLN A 276 27.76 0.54 -17.36
C GLN A 276 28.99 -0.14 -16.76
N GLU A 277 29.85 0.61 -16.07
CA GLU A 277 30.99 0.07 -15.32
C GLU A 277 30.55 -0.68 -14.07
N PHE A 278 29.51 -0.18 -13.39
CA PHE A 278 28.94 -0.81 -12.20
C PHE A 278 28.33 -2.20 -12.46
N ILE A 279 27.79 -2.43 -13.67
CA ILE A 279 27.11 -3.70 -14.05
C ILE A 279 28.10 -4.73 -14.63
N GLY A 280 29.30 -4.31 -15.03
CA GLY A 280 30.35 -5.21 -15.48
C GLY A 280 30.11 -5.88 -16.83
N ASP A 281 29.55 -5.17 -17.83
CA ASP A 281 29.46 -5.68 -19.21
C ASP A 281 30.72 -5.31 -20.03
N PRO A 282 31.60 -6.26 -20.40
CA PRO A 282 32.76 -5.97 -21.23
C PRO A 282 32.35 -6.03 -22.72
N GLY A 283 31.56 -5.05 -23.15
CA GLY A 283 30.96 -4.99 -24.48
C GLY A 283 31.62 -3.98 -25.44
N ARG A 284 32.87 -4.25 -25.85
CA ARG A 284 33.59 -3.73 -27.04
C ARG A 284 32.93 -2.61 -27.87
N GLU A 285 33.53 -1.42 -27.84
CA GLU A 285 33.63 -0.61 -29.06
C GLU A 285 34.63 -1.28 -30.01
N GLU A 286 34.14 -1.84 -31.12
CA GLU A 286 34.93 -1.90 -32.35
C GLU A 286 34.19 -1.18 -33.47
N LEU A 287 34.85 -0.09 -33.90
CA LEU A 287 34.76 0.73 -35.12
C LEU A 287 33.95 2.03 -35.06
#